data_AF-A0A410UVH8-F1
#
_entry.id   AF-A0A410UVH8-F1
#
_cell.length_a   1.000
_cell.length_b   1.000
_cell.length_c   1.000
_cell.angle_alpha   90.00
_cell.angle_beta   90.00
_cell.angle_gamma   90.00
#
_symmetry.space_group_name_H-M   'P 1'
#
loop_
_entity.id
_entity.type
_entity.pdbx_description
1 polymer ?
#
loop_
_entity_poly.entity_id
_entity_poly.type
_entity_poly.pdbx_seq_one_letter_code
_entity_poly.pdbx_strand_id
1 'polypeptide(L)'
;MNPTIMRIDAYPADWQESWHRGLSELRTEFPKANIYALIEGVLNEACYTLLKRSGSLPFIALYANTPSADEETLCVSPILVEYLEPARRTWAALLKKTNGLPALSIIVTPESLAQLARRLAPWCIVDAADHALALSFADTRILPELFDVLSPQQLAQFCGPAQHWQYLTRSAKWQKLPLPKIGGNNLAAADAVILSDEQCGQLMAASEPDNVLFQLRRSASGLIDCHTPAHAHELVRYWLDCANHAQIDGSSERFNLCHMGLTYPHLKHSLPVSTWRAEASRPSTYDALHTIWVESVNV
;
A
#
# COMPACT_ATOMS: atom_id res chain seq x y z
N MET A 1 14.39 -14.56 5.17
CA MET A 1 13.37 -13.54 4.82
C MET A 1 13.96 -12.18 5.12
N ASN A 2 13.75 -11.16 4.28
CA ASN A 2 14.33 -9.83 4.49
C ASN A 2 13.60 -9.12 5.66
N PRO A 3 14.25 -8.84 6.80
CA PRO A 3 13.59 -8.30 7.99
C PRO A 3 13.13 -6.84 7.84
N THR A 4 13.52 -6.17 6.75
CA THR A 4 13.23 -4.74 6.51
C THR A 4 11.87 -4.46 5.87
N ILE A 5 11.19 -5.46 5.31
CA ILE A 5 9.90 -5.24 4.63
C ILE A 5 8.76 -5.22 5.65
N MET A 6 7.99 -4.12 5.67
CA MET A 6 6.72 -4.08 6.39
C MET A 6 5.69 -4.94 5.66
N ARG A 7 5.07 -5.85 6.41
CA ARG A 7 4.24 -6.93 5.86
C ARG A 7 2.76 -6.58 5.93
N ILE A 8 1.98 -7.32 5.17
CA ILE A 8 0.54 -7.49 5.40
C ILE A 8 0.28 -8.89 5.96
N ASP A 9 -0.92 -9.15 6.43
CA ASP A 9 -1.33 -10.48 6.86
C ASP A 9 -1.14 -11.50 5.73
N ALA A 10 -0.90 -12.76 6.12
CA ALA A 10 -0.87 -13.83 5.14
C ALA A 10 -2.26 -14.04 4.53
N TYR A 11 -2.28 -14.50 3.28
CA TYR A 11 -3.50 -14.88 2.61
C TYR A 11 -4.22 -15.98 3.40
N PRO A 12 -5.57 -15.97 3.42
CA PRO A 12 -6.33 -17.00 4.12
C PRO A 12 -6.11 -18.38 3.48
N ALA A 13 -6.43 -19.45 4.21
CA ALA A 13 -6.18 -20.82 3.75
C ALA A 13 -6.90 -21.15 2.42
N ASP A 14 -8.08 -20.57 2.20
CA ASP A 14 -8.93 -20.74 1.02
C ASP A 14 -8.62 -19.74 -0.11
N TRP A 15 -7.50 -18.99 -0.03
CA TRP A 15 -7.25 -17.87 -0.96
C TRP A 15 -7.28 -18.28 -2.42
N GLN A 16 -6.84 -19.49 -2.77
CA GLN A 16 -6.85 -19.96 -4.14
C GLN A 16 -8.28 -20.10 -4.65
N GLU A 17 -9.15 -20.75 -3.89
CA GLU A 17 -10.55 -20.95 -4.26
C GLU A 17 -11.30 -19.61 -4.34
N SER A 18 -11.10 -18.75 -3.34
CA SER A 18 -11.67 -17.40 -3.30
C SER A 18 -11.20 -16.56 -4.50
N TRP A 19 -9.93 -16.65 -4.86
CA TRP A 19 -9.38 -15.97 -6.04
C TRP A 19 -9.97 -16.50 -7.36
N HIS A 20 -10.05 -17.82 -7.55
CA HIS A 20 -10.62 -18.39 -8.77
C HIS A 20 -12.08 -17.98 -8.98
N ARG A 21 -12.85 -17.91 -7.89
CA ARG A 21 -14.22 -17.40 -7.90
C ARG A 21 -14.24 -15.92 -8.30
N GLY A 22 -13.49 -15.07 -7.60
CA GLY A 22 -13.43 -13.64 -7.91
C GLY A 22 -12.96 -13.34 -9.35
N LEU A 23 -12.01 -14.11 -9.87
CA LEU A 23 -11.56 -13.98 -11.25
C LEU A 23 -12.66 -14.36 -12.27
N SER A 24 -13.45 -15.39 -11.97
CA SER A 24 -14.58 -15.80 -12.80
C SER A 24 -15.69 -14.74 -12.78
N GLU A 25 -15.95 -14.12 -11.63
CA GLU A 25 -16.88 -12.99 -11.48
C GLU A 25 -16.43 -11.79 -12.31
N LEU A 26 -15.16 -11.38 -12.21
CA LEU A 26 -14.60 -10.27 -13.01
C LEU A 26 -14.73 -10.51 -14.52
N ARG A 27 -14.46 -11.74 -14.99
CA ARG A 27 -14.60 -12.08 -16.41
C ARG A 27 -16.05 -12.07 -16.88
N THR A 28 -16.98 -12.40 -16.00
CA THR A 28 -18.42 -12.36 -16.29
C THR A 28 -18.94 -10.93 -16.32
N GLU A 29 -18.50 -10.11 -15.36
CA GLU A 29 -18.87 -8.69 -15.23
C GLU A 29 -18.27 -7.84 -16.37
N PHE A 30 -17.03 -8.12 -16.76
CA PHE A 30 -16.28 -7.35 -17.77
C PHE A 30 -15.78 -8.22 -18.94
N PRO A 31 -16.67 -8.82 -19.76
CA PRO A 31 -16.32 -9.84 -20.75
C PRO A 31 -15.45 -9.35 -21.91
N LYS A 32 -15.32 -8.02 -22.09
CA LYS A 32 -14.52 -7.38 -23.14
C LYS A 32 -13.24 -6.72 -22.62
N ALA A 33 -13.02 -6.76 -21.30
CA ALA A 33 -11.87 -6.14 -20.68
C ALA A 33 -10.75 -7.16 -20.45
N ASN A 34 -9.53 -6.65 -20.34
CA ASN A 34 -8.37 -7.42 -19.94
C ASN A 34 -8.21 -7.33 -18.41
N ILE A 35 -7.63 -8.37 -17.83
CA ILE A 35 -7.37 -8.46 -16.38
C ILE A 35 -5.87 -8.49 -16.17
N TYR A 36 -5.37 -7.54 -15.40
CA TYR A 36 -3.96 -7.39 -15.10
C TYR A 36 -3.70 -7.52 -13.61
N ALA A 37 -2.59 -8.16 -13.24
CA ALA A 37 -2.00 -8.00 -11.93
C ALA A 37 -0.94 -6.91 -12.01
N LEU A 38 -1.01 -5.93 -11.11
CA LEU A 38 0.05 -4.98 -10.85
C LEU A 38 0.78 -5.44 -9.60
N ILE A 39 2.07 -5.76 -9.75
CA ILE A 39 2.93 -6.30 -8.70
C ILE A 39 4.05 -5.33 -8.38
N GLU A 40 4.25 -5.03 -7.10
CA GLU A 40 5.40 -4.23 -6.64
C GLU A 40 6.68 -5.08 -6.62
N GLY A 41 7.61 -4.77 -7.53
CA GLY A 41 8.84 -5.54 -7.74
C GLY A 41 9.81 -5.44 -6.58
N VAL A 42 9.94 -4.26 -5.96
CA VAL A 42 10.81 -4.02 -4.79
C VAL A 42 10.51 -5.00 -3.65
N LEU A 43 9.24 -5.37 -3.48
CA LEU A 43 8.80 -6.24 -2.39
C LEU A 43 9.06 -7.72 -2.66
N ASN A 44 9.20 -8.13 -3.93
CA ASN A 44 9.58 -9.50 -4.30
C ASN A 44 10.18 -9.61 -5.71
N GLU A 45 11.49 -9.44 -5.80
CA GLU A 45 12.28 -9.57 -7.04
C GLU A 45 12.12 -10.94 -7.73
N ALA A 46 11.76 -11.99 -6.99
CA ALA A 46 11.56 -13.32 -7.56
C ALA A 46 10.33 -13.43 -8.48
N CYS A 47 9.45 -12.42 -8.48
CA CYS A 47 8.33 -12.33 -9.42
C CYS A 47 8.83 -12.14 -10.86
N TYR A 48 9.74 -11.18 -11.09
CA TYR A 48 10.32 -10.93 -12.41
C TYR A 48 11.05 -12.17 -12.96
N THR A 49 11.89 -12.80 -12.11
CA THR A 49 12.62 -14.01 -12.49
C THR A 49 11.69 -15.17 -12.86
N LEU A 50 10.57 -15.34 -12.13
CA LEU A 50 9.59 -16.38 -12.46
C LEU A 50 8.94 -16.13 -13.82
N LEU A 51 8.54 -14.88 -14.10
CA LEU A 51 7.90 -14.49 -15.35
C LEU A 51 8.82 -14.73 -16.55
N LYS A 52 10.07 -14.28 -16.45
CA LYS A 52 11.09 -14.52 -17.49
C LYS A 52 11.29 -16.00 -17.78
N ARG A 53 11.41 -16.83 -16.73
CA ARG A 53 11.66 -18.26 -16.87
C ARG A 53 10.46 -19.02 -17.41
N SER A 54 9.24 -18.62 -17.05
CA SER A 54 8.05 -19.33 -17.49
C SER A 54 7.70 -19.04 -18.95
N GLY A 55 7.93 -17.81 -19.43
CA GLY A 55 7.65 -17.39 -20.80
C GLY A 55 6.16 -17.50 -21.23
N SER A 56 5.27 -17.85 -20.30
CA SER A 56 3.87 -18.21 -20.56
C SER A 56 2.87 -17.09 -20.27
N LEU A 57 3.32 -16.00 -19.67
CA LEU A 57 2.50 -14.85 -19.31
C LEU A 57 3.07 -13.59 -19.96
N PRO A 58 2.27 -12.82 -20.72
CA PRO A 58 2.64 -11.48 -21.14
C PRO A 58 2.83 -10.58 -19.92
N PHE A 59 3.94 -9.84 -19.89
CA PHE A 59 4.19 -8.89 -18.81
C PHE A 59 5.05 -7.71 -19.30
N ILE A 60 4.94 -6.57 -18.62
CA ILE A 60 5.78 -5.40 -18.80
C ILE A 60 6.24 -4.94 -17.41
N ALA A 61 7.56 -4.87 -17.22
CA ALA A 61 8.16 -4.10 -16.13
C ALA A 61 8.09 -2.61 -16.51
N LEU A 62 7.52 -1.78 -15.65
CA LEU A 62 7.29 -0.36 -15.95
C LEU A 62 8.58 0.46 -16.11
N TYR A 63 9.69 0.03 -15.51
CA TYR A 63 11.02 0.60 -15.76
C TYR A 63 11.67 0.14 -17.07
N ALA A 64 11.03 -0.70 -17.89
CA ALA A 64 11.64 -1.20 -19.14
C ALA A 64 12.09 -0.11 -20.12
N ASN A 65 11.49 1.08 -20.05
CA ASN A 65 11.82 2.21 -20.93
C ASN A 65 12.57 3.34 -20.20
N THR A 66 13.00 3.16 -18.95
CA THR A 66 13.82 4.17 -18.27
C THR A 66 15.25 4.16 -18.80
N PRO A 67 15.96 5.31 -18.80
CA PRO A 67 17.39 5.32 -19.09
C PRO A 67 18.13 4.34 -18.18
N SER A 68 19.09 3.59 -18.74
CA SER A 68 19.89 2.59 -18.01
C SER A 68 19.12 1.39 -17.44
N ALA A 69 17.91 1.09 -17.94
CA ALA A 69 17.19 -0.12 -17.54
C ALA A 69 18.02 -1.38 -17.82
N ASP A 70 18.48 -2.02 -16.75
CA ASP A 70 19.18 -3.29 -16.74
C ASP A 70 18.41 -4.35 -15.94
N GLU A 71 18.93 -5.57 -15.87
CA GLU A 71 18.23 -6.67 -15.19
C GLU A 71 17.96 -6.37 -13.70
N GLU A 72 18.88 -5.69 -13.01
CA GLU A 72 18.71 -5.33 -11.61
C GLU A 72 17.55 -4.35 -11.45
N THR A 73 17.50 -3.31 -12.28
CA THR A 73 16.41 -2.33 -12.31
C THR A 73 15.07 -2.98 -12.63
N LEU A 74 15.03 -3.92 -13.58
CA LEU A 74 13.79 -4.60 -13.96
C LEU A 74 13.29 -5.58 -12.89
N CYS A 75 14.18 -6.16 -12.08
CA CYS A 75 13.80 -7.04 -10.97
C CYS A 75 13.03 -6.29 -9.88
N VAL A 76 13.35 -5.01 -9.66
CA VAL A 76 12.68 -4.16 -8.66
C VAL A 76 11.57 -3.28 -9.24
N SER A 77 11.38 -3.31 -10.56
CA SER A 77 10.32 -2.55 -11.23
C SER A 77 8.93 -3.03 -10.80
N PRO A 78 7.94 -2.12 -10.64
CA PRO A 78 6.55 -2.50 -10.72
C PRO A 78 6.29 -3.28 -12.02
N ILE A 79 5.51 -4.35 -11.95
CA ILE A 79 5.28 -5.27 -13.06
C ILE A 79 3.79 -5.39 -13.33
N LEU A 80 3.38 -5.07 -14.56
CA LEU A 80 2.08 -5.45 -15.08
C LEU A 80 2.18 -6.83 -15.73
N VAL A 81 1.31 -7.73 -15.35
CA VAL A 81 1.20 -9.06 -15.93
C VAL A 81 -0.22 -9.21 -16.45
N GLU A 82 -0.42 -9.86 -17.59
CA GLU A 82 -1.75 -10.12 -18.17
C GLU A 82 -2.24 -11.52 -17.82
N TYR A 83 -3.47 -11.60 -17.32
CA TYR A 83 -4.08 -12.89 -17.02
C TYR A 83 -4.46 -13.60 -18.33
N LEU A 84 -3.94 -14.82 -18.49
CA LEU A 84 -4.34 -15.73 -19.57
C LEU A 84 -4.83 -17.07 -18.99
N GLU A 85 -6.01 -17.51 -19.40
CA GLU A 85 -6.61 -18.78 -18.96
C GLU A 85 -5.69 -20.00 -19.16
N PRO A 86 -5.00 -20.17 -20.32
CA PRO A 86 -4.05 -21.27 -20.50
C PRO A 86 -2.89 -21.27 -19.50
N ALA A 87 -2.52 -20.10 -18.98
CA ALA A 87 -1.41 -19.90 -18.05
C ALA A 87 -1.87 -19.74 -16.59
N ARG A 88 -3.13 -20.10 -16.25
CA ARG A 88 -3.72 -19.91 -14.91
C ARG A 88 -2.86 -20.46 -13.77
N ARG A 89 -2.15 -21.58 -13.97
CA ARG A 89 -1.29 -22.18 -12.95
C ARG A 89 -0.05 -21.34 -12.67
N THR A 90 0.60 -20.84 -13.73
CA THR A 90 1.73 -19.92 -13.59
C THR A 90 1.29 -18.62 -12.94
N TRP A 91 0.13 -18.11 -13.32
CA TRP A 91 -0.47 -16.92 -12.70
C TRP A 91 -0.71 -17.11 -11.20
N ALA A 92 -1.34 -18.21 -10.80
CA ALA A 92 -1.55 -18.52 -9.38
C ALA A 92 -0.22 -18.68 -8.62
N ALA A 93 0.80 -19.30 -9.24
CA ALA A 93 2.13 -19.42 -8.64
C ALA A 93 2.82 -18.06 -8.46
N LEU A 94 2.63 -17.14 -9.41
CA LEU A 94 3.08 -15.75 -9.32
C LEU A 94 2.38 -15.03 -8.16
N LEU A 95 1.05 -15.04 -8.10
CA LEU A 95 0.31 -14.36 -7.02
C LEU A 95 0.64 -14.93 -5.63
N LYS A 96 0.94 -16.23 -5.53
CA LYS A 96 1.39 -16.84 -4.27
C LYS A 96 2.70 -16.23 -3.75
N LYS A 97 3.55 -15.69 -4.63
CA LYS A 97 4.80 -15.03 -4.22
C LYS A 97 4.56 -13.71 -3.49
N THR A 98 3.40 -13.07 -3.66
CA THR A 98 3.06 -11.84 -2.95
C THR A 98 2.36 -12.10 -1.61
N ASN A 99 2.27 -13.36 -1.16
CA ASN A 99 1.66 -13.72 0.12
C ASN A 99 2.35 -13.03 1.32
N GLY A 100 1.58 -12.27 2.09
CA GLY A 100 2.06 -11.50 3.24
C GLY A 100 2.94 -10.30 2.84
N LEU A 101 2.85 -9.85 1.59
CA LEU A 101 3.53 -8.66 1.07
C LEU A 101 2.49 -7.67 0.49
N PRO A 102 2.64 -6.36 0.72
CA PRO A 102 1.75 -5.34 0.17
C PRO A 102 2.03 -5.07 -1.32
N ALA A 103 1.98 -6.10 -2.15
CA ALA A 103 2.57 -6.08 -3.49
C ALA A 103 1.60 -6.47 -4.59
N LEU A 104 0.29 -6.52 -4.34
CA LEU A 104 -0.67 -7.04 -5.32
C LEU A 104 -1.96 -6.22 -5.40
N SER A 105 -2.19 -5.66 -6.59
CA SER A 105 -3.49 -5.18 -7.02
C SER A 105 -3.91 -5.77 -8.37
N ILE A 106 -5.21 -5.75 -8.65
CA ILE A 106 -5.83 -6.25 -9.87
C ILE A 106 -6.54 -5.10 -10.56
N ILE A 107 -6.25 -4.93 -11.85
CA ILE A 107 -6.82 -3.90 -12.71
C ILE A 107 -7.59 -4.58 -13.82
N VAL A 108 -8.83 -4.15 -14.06
CA VAL A 108 -9.66 -4.57 -15.19
C VAL A 108 -9.92 -3.35 -16.07
N THR A 109 -9.48 -3.41 -17.32
CA THR A 109 -9.51 -2.27 -18.24
C THR A 109 -9.61 -2.76 -19.69
N PRO A 110 -10.27 -2.01 -20.60
CA PRO A 110 -10.22 -2.31 -22.04
C PRO A 110 -8.85 -2.00 -22.67
N GLU A 111 -7.95 -1.29 -21.96
CA GLU A 111 -6.59 -1.07 -22.46
C GLU A 111 -5.83 -2.38 -22.60
N SER A 112 -5.06 -2.50 -23.68
CA SER A 112 -4.05 -3.54 -23.84
C SER A 112 -2.91 -3.36 -22.84
N LEU A 113 -2.11 -4.41 -22.63
CA LEU A 113 -0.97 -4.39 -21.72
C LEU A 113 -0.02 -3.21 -21.98
N ALA A 114 0.27 -2.90 -23.25
CA ALA A 114 1.15 -1.79 -23.63
C ALA A 114 0.51 -0.41 -23.37
N GLN A 115 -0.81 -0.27 -23.53
CA GLN A 115 -1.53 0.98 -23.25
C GLN A 115 -1.57 1.24 -21.74
N LEU A 116 -1.90 0.22 -20.93
CA LEU A 116 -1.90 0.34 -19.49
C LEU A 116 -0.49 0.62 -18.94
N ALA A 117 0.54 -0.07 -19.47
CA ALA A 117 1.92 0.20 -19.08
C ALA A 117 2.34 1.64 -19.36
N ARG A 118 1.99 2.18 -20.55
CA ARG A 118 2.25 3.58 -20.89
C ARG A 118 1.52 4.55 -19.96
N ARG A 119 0.32 4.21 -19.50
CA ARG A 119 -0.45 5.02 -18.56
C ARG A 119 0.19 5.08 -17.17
N LEU A 120 0.70 3.94 -16.70
CA LEU A 120 1.25 3.82 -15.35
C LEU A 120 2.72 4.21 -15.24
N ALA A 121 3.51 4.10 -16.32
CA ALA A 121 4.95 4.41 -16.30
C ALA A 121 5.29 5.83 -15.81
N PRO A 122 4.57 6.91 -16.19
CA PRO A 122 4.81 8.27 -15.68
C PRO A 122 4.62 8.41 -14.17
N TRP A 123 3.93 7.46 -13.53
CA TRP A 123 3.71 7.45 -12.09
C TRP A 123 4.82 6.76 -11.32
N CYS A 124 5.76 6.06 -12.00
CA CYS A 124 6.86 5.42 -11.29
C CYS A 124 7.90 6.43 -10.80
N ILE A 125 8.14 7.50 -11.57
CA ILE A 125 9.04 8.61 -11.23
C ILE A 125 8.25 9.91 -11.38
N VAL A 126 8.01 10.60 -10.28
CA VAL A 126 7.23 11.84 -10.22
C VAL A 126 8.10 13.03 -9.84
N ASP A 127 7.74 14.21 -10.29
CA ASP A 127 8.31 15.46 -9.78
C ASP A 127 7.59 15.84 -8.49
N ALA A 128 8.36 16.06 -7.43
CA ALA A 128 7.89 16.48 -6.12
C ALA A 128 8.81 17.60 -5.62
N ALA A 129 8.31 18.84 -5.64
CA ALA A 129 9.07 20.03 -5.25
C ALA A 129 10.43 20.16 -5.98
N ASP A 130 10.44 20.06 -7.31
CA ASP A 130 11.62 20.13 -8.18
C ASP A 130 12.61 18.96 -8.00
N HIS A 131 12.19 17.87 -7.34
CA HIS A 131 12.98 16.65 -7.18
C HIS A 131 12.26 15.46 -7.82
N ALA A 132 12.98 14.69 -8.63
CA ALA A 132 12.48 13.42 -9.17
C ALA A 132 12.51 12.34 -8.06
N LEU A 133 11.34 11.82 -7.71
CA LEU A 133 11.18 10.78 -6.68
C LEU A 133 10.55 9.52 -7.28
N ALA A 134 11.02 8.36 -6.81
CA ALA A 134 10.36 7.10 -7.09
C ALA A 134 9.08 6.99 -6.24
N LEU A 135 7.93 6.88 -6.91
CA LEU A 135 6.64 6.69 -6.25
C LEU A 135 6.26 5.21 -6.29
N SER A 136 6.25 4.58 -5.12
CA SER A 136 5.87 3.16 -4.94
C SER A 136 4.35 2.95 -5.02
N PHE A 137 3.70 3.41 -6.10
CA PHE A 137 2.24 3.31 -6.24
C PHE A 137 1.74 1.85 -6.36
N ALA A 138 2.61 0.90 -6.73
CA ALA A 138 2.24 -0.52 -6.76
C ALA A 138 2.25 -1.16 -5.36
N ASP A 139 2.86 -0.50 -4.37
CA ASP A 139 2.75 -0.87 -2.96
C ASP A 139 1.32 -0.63 -2.46
N THR A 140 0.64 -1.68 -2.01
CA THR A 140 -0.77 -1.61 -1.63
C THR A 140 -1.01 -0.87 -0.30
N ARG A 141 0.05 -0.44 0.39
CA ARG A 141 -0.02 0.49 1.53
C ARG A 141 -0.10 1.93 1.07
N ILE A 142 0.54 2.26 -0.05
CA ILE A 142 0.59 3.61 -0.63
C ILE A 142 -0.56 3.83 -1.60
N LEU A 143 -0.93 2.81 -2.37
CA LEU A 143 -1.98 2.88 -3.39
C LEU A 143 -3.30 3.52 -2.92
N PRO A 144 -3.93 3.12 -1.80
CA PRO A 144 -5.16 3.78 -1.35
C PRO A 144 -4.95 5.24 -0.93
N GLU A 145 -3.84 5.54 -0.25
CA GLU A 145 -3.49 6.90 0.15
C GLU A 145 -3.28 7.78 -1.09
N LEU A 146 -2.64 7.24 -2.14
CA LEU A 146 -2.49 7.93 -3.42
C LEU A 146 -3.85 8.30 -4.03
N PHE A 147 -4.83 7.41 -3.97
CA PHE A 147 -6.19 7.71 -4.47
C PHE A 147 -6.86 8.88 -3.73
N ASP A 148 -6.55 9.04 -2.44
CA ASP A 148 -7.13 10.10 -1.61
C ASP A 148 -6.43 11.46 -1.80
N VAL A 149 -5.13 11.48 -2.12
CA VAL A 149 -4.36 12.72 -2.32
C VAL A 149 -4.40 13.27 -3.75
N LEU A 150 -4.64 12.42 -4.76
CA LEU A 150 -4.63 12.87 -6.15
C LEU A 150 -5.83 13.78 -6.45
N SER A 151 -5.56 14.86 -7.18
CA SER A 151 -6.64 15.68 -7.73
C SER A 151 -7.55 14.85 -8.65
N PRO A 152 -8.81 15.26 -8.87
CA PRO A 152 -9.70 14.54 -9.78
C PRO A 152 -9.13 14.34 -11.20
N GLN A 153 -8.34 15.30 -11.68
CA GLN A 153 -7.67 15.21 -12.98
C GLN A 153 -6.55 14.17 -12.98
N GLN A 154 -5.64 14.22 -12.00
CA GLN A 154 -4.57 13.24 -11.82
C GLN A 154 -5.14 11.83 -11.68
N LEU A 155 -6.17 11.66 -10.85
CA LEU A 155 -6.83 10.38 -10.64
C LEU A 155 -7.45 9.85 -11.94
N ALA A 156 -8.06 10.71 -12.75
CA ALA A 156 -8.59 10.34 -14.07
C ALA A 156 -7.50 9.92 -15.07
N GLN A 157 -6.33 10.58 -15.04
CA GLN A 157 -5.18 10.19 -15.85
C GLN A 157 -4.59 8.85 -15.39
N PHE A 158 -4.51 8.64 -14.07
CA PHE A 158 -3.98 7.42 -13.46
C PHE A 158 -4.87 6.21 -13.75
N CYS A 159 -6.18 6.33 -13.51
CA CYS A 159 -7.13 5.23 -13.72
C CYS A 159 -7.49 5.02 -15.19
N GLY A 160 -7.53 6.09 -16.00
CA GLY A 160 -7.94 6.00 -17.40
C GLY A 160 -9.31 5.33 -17.57
N PRO A 161 -9.45 4.40 -18.54
CA PRO A 161 -10.69 3.67 -18.78
C PRO A 161 -10.87 2.43 -17.88
N ALA A 162 -10.12 2.31 -16.78
CA ALA A 162 -10.28 1.18 -15.86
C ALA A 162 -11.74 1.06 -15.40
N GLN A 163 -12.24 -0.17 -15.44
CA GLN A 163 -13.61 -0.52 -15.04
C GLN A 163 -13.64 -1.09 -13.62
N HIS A 164 -12.52 -1.66 -13.19
CA HIS A 164 -12.34 -2.19 -11.84
C HIS A 164 -10.87 -2.06 -11.43
N TRP A 165 -10.63 -1.66 -10.19
CA TRP A 165 -9.32 -1.76 -9.56
C TRP A 165 -9.51 -2.15 -8.11
N GLN A 166 -8.90 -3.26 -7.70
CA GLN A 166 -8.91 -3.72 -6.32
C GLN A 166 -7.51 -4.09 -5.86
N TYR A 167 -7.28 -4.01 -4.56
CA TYR A 167 -5.98 -4.29 -3.95
C TYR A 167 -6.14 -5.13 -2.69
N LEU A 168 -5.04 -5.77 -2.27
CA LEU A 168 -4.98 -6.43 -0.98
C LEU A 168 -4.66 -5.43 0.13
N THR A 169 -5.60 -5.30 1.06
CA THR A 169 -5.40 -4.49 2.27
C THR A 169 -4.39 -5.14 3.22
N ARG A 170 -4.03 -4.43 4.29
CA ARG A 170 -3.13 -4.94 5.33
C ARG A 170 -3.62 -6.23 5.98
N SER A 171 -4.94 -6.47 6.01
CA SER A 171 -5.55 -7.71 6.53
C SER A 171 -5.73 -8.80 5.48
N ALA A 172 -5.04 -8.68 4.34
CA ALA A 172 -5.13 -9.60 3.20
C ALA A 172 -6.56 -9.77 2.63
N LYS A 173 -7.38 -8.72 2.72
CA LYS A 173 -8.72 -8.67 2.13
C LYS A 173 -8.71 -7.84 0.86
N TRP A 174 -9.48 -8.25 -0.15
CA TRP A 174 -9.71 -7.44 -1.34
C TRP A 174 -10.57 -6.23 -1.03
N GLN A 175 -10.12 -5.06 -1.44
CA GLN A 175 -10.89 -3.81 -1.39
C GLN A 175 -10.85 -3.13 -2.75
N LYS A 176 -12.01 -2.63 -3.20
CA LYS A 176 -12.13 -1.88 -4.45
C LYS A 176 -11.71 -0.43 -4.21
N LEU A 177 -10.95 0.13 -5.15
CA LEU A 177 -10.60 1.55 -5.18
C LEU A 177 -11.74 2.37 -5.79
N PRO A 178 -11.95 3.61 -5.34
CA PRO A 178 -12.99 4.49 -5.87
C PRO A 178 -12.55 5.03 -7.24
N LEU A 179 -12.92 4.34 -8.31
CA LEU A 179 -12.64 4.81 -9.66
C LEU A 179 -13.45 6.08 -9.98
N PRO A 180 -12.85 7.08 -10.64
CA PRO A 180 -13.51 8.33 -10.94
C PRO A 180 -14.71 8.08 -11.87
N LYS A 181 -15.91 8.50 -11.43
CA LYS A 181 -17.14 8.43 -12.23
C LYS A 181 -17.16 9.56 -13.25
N ILE A 182 -16.26 9.55 -14.22
CA ILE A 182 -16.23 10.61 -15.22
C ILE A 182 -17.05 10.17 -16.42
N GLY A 183 -18.18 10.83 -16.62
CA GLY A 183 -19.02 10.67 -17.81
C GLY A 183 -18.22 10.99 -19.07
N GLY A 184 -17.74 9.96 -19.75
CA GLY A 184 -17.17 10.03 -21.11
C GLY A 184 -15.73 10.54 -21.24
N ASN A 185 -15.18 11.28 -20.27
CA ASN A 185 -13.83 11.84 -20.36
C ASN A 185 -12.80 10.95 -19.64
N ASN A 186 -12.52 9.77 -20.20
CA ASN A 186 -11.29 9.05 -19.90
C ASN A 186 -10.12 9.91 -20.36
N LEU A 187 -9.35 10.47 -19.41
CA LEU A 187 -8.20 11.29 -19.78
C LEU A 187 -7.10 10.42 -20.37
N ALA A 188 -6.36 11.01 -21.31
CA ALA A 188 -5.14 10.40 -21.82
C ALA A 188 -4.14 10.14 -20.68
N ALA A 189 -3.19 9.23 -20.91
CA ALA A 189 -2.06 9.07 -20.01
C ALA A 189 -1.37 10.44 -19.80
N ALA A 190 -0.91 10.71 -18.58
CA ALA A 190 -0.10 11.88 -18.33
C ALA A 190 1.25 11.74 -19.03
N ASP A 191 1.82 12.82 -19.57
CA ASP A 191 3.18 12.80 -20.10
C ASP A 191 4.22 12.85 -18.97
N ALA A 192 3.89 13.60 -17.90
CA ALA A 192 4.65 13.69 -16.66
C ALA A 192 3.68 13.88 -15.48
N VAL A 193 4.12 13.46 -14.29
CA VAL A 193 3.34 13.58 -13.05
C VAL A 193 4.10 14.51 -12.11
N ILE A 194 3.41 15.56 -11.67
CA ILE A 194 3.91 16.52 -10.67
C ILE A 194 2.99 16.41 -9.46
N LEU A 195 3.58 16.19 -8.28
CA LEU A 195 2.91 16.23 -6.99
C LEU A 195 3.19 17.58 -6.33
N SER A 196 2.15 18.18 -5.77
CA SER A 196 2.29 19.40 -4.96
C SER A 196 2.89 19.10 -3.58
N ASP A 197 3.43 20.12 -2.92
CA ASP A 197 3.95 20.02 -1.55
C ASP A 197 2.91 19.45 -0.58
N GLU A 198 1.64 19.82 -0.74
CA GLU A 198 0.53 19.30 0.06
C GLU A 198 0.35 17.79 -0.15
N GLN A 199 0.36 17.32 -1.40
CA GLN A 199 0.25 15.90 -1.73
C GLN A 199 1.45 15.10 -1.20
N CYS A 200 2.66 15.66 -1.34
CA CYS A 200 3.87 15.06 -0.78
C CYS A 200 3.78 14.96 0.76
N GLY A 201 3.37 16.04 1.42
CA GLY A 201 3.18 16.06 2.88
C GLY A 201 2.17 15.02 3.36
N GLN A 202 1.05 14.86 2.65
CA GLN A 202 0.03 13.85 2.95
C GLN A 202 0.57 12.42 2.79
N LEU A 203 1.29 12.13 1.71
CA LEU A 203 1.90 10.81 1.50
C LEU A 203 3.00 10.50 2.54
N MET A 204 3.79 11.50 2.91
CA MET A 204 4.79 11.37 3.97
C MET A 204 4.14 11.07 5.32
N ALA A 205 3.08 11.80 5.68
CA ALA A 205 2.32 11.54 6.90
C ALA A 205 1.70 10.13 6.90
N ALA A 206 1.14 9.69 5.78
CA ALA A 206 0.58 8.35 5.63
C ALA A 206 1.63 7.23 5.77
N SER A 207 2.90 7.52 5.47
CA SER A 207 4.01 6.57 5.63
C SER A 207 4.53 6.44 7.08
N GLU A 208 4.19 7.39 7.96
CA GLU A 208 4.71 7.44 9.32
C GLU A 208 4.47 6.16 10.14
N PRO A 209 3.27 5.54 10.13
CA PRO A 209 3.05 4.31 10.87
C PRO A 209 4.00 3.17 10.44
N ASP A 210 4.29 3.05 9.16
CA ASP A 210 5.23 2.04 8.65
C ASP A 210 6.68 2.36 9.05
N ASN A 211 7.06 3.64 9.08
CA ASN A 211 8.38 4.07 9.57
C ASN A 211 8.55 3.76 11.06
N VAL A 212 7.52 3.99 11.88
CA VAL A 212 7.53 3.66 13.30
C VAL A 212 7.58 2.14 13.50
N LEU A 213 6.79 1.36 12.77
CA LEU A 213 6.86 -0.11 12.81
C LEU A 213 8.24 -0.64 12.42
N PHE A 214 8.87 -0.05 11.40
CA PHE A 214 10.22 -0.40 11.00
C PHE A 214 11.23 -0.18 12.13
N GLN A 215 11.15 0.96 12.81
CA GLN A 215 12.01 1.27 13.95
C GLN A 215 11.74 0.34 15.14
N LEU A 216 10.46 0.11 15.50
CA LEU A 216 10.06 -0.78 16.59
C LEU A 216 10.50 -2.22 16.34
N ARG A 217 10.40 -2.73 15.10
CA ARG A 217 10.90 -4.07 14.78
C ARG A 217 12.41 -4.18 14.97
N ARG A 218 13.17 -3.10 14.78
CA ARG A 218 14.63 -3.07 14.99
C ARG A 218 15.02 -2.96 16.47
N SER A 219 14.27 -2.21 17.26
CA SER A 219 14.62 -1.94 18.67
C SER A 219 13.90 -2.83 19.68
N ALA A 220 12.71 -3.32 19.36
CA ALA A 220 11.80 -4.01 20.27
C ALA A 220 10.90 -5.03 19.54
N SER A 221 11.48 -5.92 18.73
CA SER A 221 10.72 -6.84 17.87
C SER A 221 9.68 -7.68 18.62
N GLY A 222 9.95 -8.06 19.87
CA GLY A 222 9.03 -8.82 20.72
C GLY A 222 7.68 -8.14 20.98
N LEU A 223 7.61 -6.80 20.89
CA LEU A 223 6.35 -6.05 20.99
C LEU A 223 5.51 -6.11 19.70
N ILE A 224 6.14 -6.42 18.57
CA ILE A 224 5.49 -6.45 17.26
C ILE A 224 5.15 -7.88 16.85
N ASP A 225 6.04 -8.83 17.14
CA ASP A 225 5.94 -10.21 16.67
C ASP A 225 4.78 -10.99 17.32
N CYS A 226 4.19 -10.47 18.41
CA CYS A 226 2.99 -11.01 19.03
C CYS A 226 1.68 -10.60 18.33
N HIS A 227 1.74 -9.71 17.34
CA HIS A 227 0.59 -9.21 16.60
C HIS A 227 0.65 -9.63 15.12
N THR A 228 -0.51 -9.70 14.46
CA THR A 228 -0.51 -9.74 13.00
C THR A 228 -0.02 -8.40 12.44
N PRO A 229 0.62 -8.38 11.25
CA PRO A 229 1.05 -7.12 10.64
C PRO A 229 -0.05 -6.06 10.52
N ALA A 230 -1.28 -6.47 10.18
CA ALA A 230 -2.42 -5.54 10.12
C ALA A 230 -2.73 -4.90 11.48
N HIS A 231 -2.74 -5.72 12.53
CA HIS A 231 -3.10 -5.26 13.87
C HIS A 231 -2.00 -4.38 14.49
N ALA A 232 -0.72 -4.73 14.29
CA ALA A 232 0.40 -3.90 14.73
C ALA A 232 0.33 -2.50 14.09
N HIS A 233 0.05 -2.43 12.79
CA HIS A 233 -0.15 -1.15 12.09
C HIS A 233 -1.37 -0.38 12.62
N GLU A 234 -2.49 -1.04 12.89
CA GLU A 234 -3.67 -0.40 13.47
C GLU A 234 -3.36 0.23 14.84
N LEU A 235 -2.61 -0.47 15.69
CA LEU A 235 -2.19 0.04 17.00
C LEU A 235 -1.26 1.25 16.84
N VAL A 236 -0.22 1.16 16.01
CA VAL A 236 0.70 2.28 15.77
C VAL A 236 -0.06 3.50 15.23
N ARG A 237 -0.93 3.31 14.24
CA ARG A 237 -1.76 4.40 13.70
C ARG A 237 -2.63 5.04 14.77
N TYR A 238 -3.27 4.23 15.61
CA TYR A 238 -4.09 4.74 16.72
C TYR A 238 -3.30 5.65 17.67
N TRP A 239 -2.07 5.25 18.03
CA TRP A 239 -1.22 6.04 18.92
C TRP A 239 -0.65 7.28 18.24
N LEU A 240 -0.33 7.23 16.94
CA LEU A 240 0.02 8.42 16.17
C LEU A 240 -1.15 9.40 16.04
N ASP A 241 -2.39 8.91 15.90
CA ASP A 241 -3.58 9.76 15.95
C ASP A 241 -3.75 10.43 17.32
N CYS A 242 -3.39 9.72 18.41
CA CYS A 242 -3.31 10.34 19.74
C CYS A 242 -2.21 11.41 19.80
N ALA A 243 -1.03 11.17 19.23
CA ALA A 243 0.01 12.19 19.15
C ALA A 243 -0.44 13.44 18.38
N ASN A 244 -1.16 13.25 17.27
CA ASN A 244 -1.76 14.35 16.50
C ASN A 244 -2.77 15.13 17.36
N HIS A 245 -3.65 14.43 18.09
CA HIS A 245 -4.61 15.06 19.00
C HIS A 245 -3.92 15.85 20.13
N ALA A 246 -2.77 15.35 20.60
CA ALA A 246 -1.91 15.99 21.59
C ALA A 246 -1.00 17.10 21.02
N GLN A 247 -1.02 17.33 19.70
CA GLN A 247 -0.13 18.27 19.00
C GLN A 247 1.37 17.98 19.26
N ILE A 248 1.73 16.70 19.34
CA ILE A 248 3.10 16.23 19.49
C ILE A 248 3.71 16.02 18.09
N ASP A 249 4.61 16.91 17.69
CA ASP A 249 5.31 16.83 16.39
C ASP A 249 6.66 16.12 16.49
N GLY A 250 7.25 16.03 17.68
CA GLY A 250 8.59 15.47 17.89
C GLY A 250 8.64 13.96 17.61
N SER A 251 9.43 13.54 16.62
CA SER A 251 9.50 12.13 16.20
C SER A 251 9.85 11.16 17.34
N SER A 252 10.70 11.57 18.29
CA SER A 252 11.05 10.75 19.45
C SER A 252 9.87 10.55 20.41
N GLU A 253 9.08 11.60 20.69
CA GLU A 253 7.90 11.49 21.55
C GLU A 253 6.80 10.65 20.88
N ARG A 254 6.59 10.85 19.57
CA ARG A 254 5.64 10.05 18.78
C ARG A 254 6.01 8.56 18.78
N PHE A 255 7.30 8.26 18.61
CA PHE A 255 7.81 6.89 18.73
C PHE A 255 7.59 6.31 20.13
N ASN A 256 7.92 7.06 21.18
CA ASN A 256 7.74 6.62 22.57
C ASN A 256 6.26 6.36 22.89
N LEU A 257 5.35 7.18 22.36
CA LEU A 257 3.91 6.98 22.53
C LEU A 257 3.44 5.67 21.90
N CYS A 258 3.92 5.36 20.68
CA CYS A 258 3.63 4.08 20.03
C CYS A 258 4.23 2.89 20.80
N HIS A 259 5.47 3.03 21.29
CA HIS A 259 6.13 2.01 22.10
C HIS A 259 5.35 1.70 23.39
N MET A 260 4.95 2.73 24.14
CA MET A 260 4.11 2.61 25.34
C MET A 260 2.78 1.93 25.00
N GLY A 261 2.12 2.36 23.93
CA GLY A 261 0.86 1.81 23.49
C GLY A 261 0.89 0.33 23.11
N LEU A 262 2.01 -0.14 22.57
CA LEU A 262 2.25 -1.57 22.28
C LEU A 262 2.68 -2.35 23.52
N THR A 263 3.33 -1.69 24.49
CA THR A 263 3.67 -2.31 25.79
C THR A 263 2.41 -2.56 26.62
N TYR A 264 1.43 -1.65 26.53
CA TYR A 264 0.18 -1.70 27.29
C TYR A 264 -1.06 -1.64 26.35
N PRO A 265 -1.33 -2.69 25.56
CA PRO A 265 -2.37 -2.65 24.51
C PRO A 265 -3.79 -2.43 25.06
N HIS A 266 -4.04 -2.77 26.33
CA HIS A 266 -5.32 -2.52 27.00
C HIS A 266 -5.64 -1.03 27.17
N LEU A 267 -4.64 -0.14 27.14
CA LEU A 267 -4.86 1.31 27.26
C LEU A 267 -5.74 1.88 26.15
N LYS A 268 -5.70 1.30 24.93
CA LYS A 268 -6.58 1.70 23.83
C LYS A 268 -8.07 1.72 24.21
N HIS A 269 -8.45 0.84 25.15
CA HIS A 269 -9.84 0.67 25.61
C HIS A 269 -10.06 1.21 27.03
N SER A 270 -9.09 1.89 27.63
CA SER A 270 -9.21 2.40 28.99
C SER A 270 -10.09 3.65 29.04
N LEU A 271 -10.77 3.83 30.18
CA LEU A 271 -11.58 5.03 30.42
C LEU A 271 -10.76 6.33 30.37
N PRO A 272 -9.52 6.39 30.92
CA PRO A 272 -8.69 7.59 30.80
C PRO A 272 -8.40 8.01 29.35
N VAL A 273 -8.02 7.06 28.48
CA VAL A 273 -7.67 7.38 27.08
C VAL A 273 -8.91 7.79 26.28
N SER A 274 -10.01 7.06 26.45
CA SER A 274 -11.28 7.37 25.76
C SER A 274 -11.87 8.71 26.19
N THR A 275 -11.81 9.04 27.49
CA THR A 275 -12.25 10.34 28.01
C THR A 275 -11.38 11.46 27.45
N TRP A 276 -10.05 11.31 27.51
CA TRP A 276 -9.12 12.30 26.98
C TRP A 276 -9.32 12.53 25.47
N ARG A 277 -9.55 11.48 24.67
CA ARG A 277 -9.81 11.60 23.23
C ARG A 277 -11.13 12.30 22.88
N ALA A 278 -12.09 12.33 23.80
CA ALA A 278 -13.36 13.03 23.62
C ALA A 278 -13.25 14.54 23.90
N GLU A 279 -12.19 14.97 24.58
CA GLU A 279 -11.90 16.40 24.81
C GLU A 279 -11.41 17.07 23.51
N ALA A 280 -11.35 18.40 23.52
CA ALA A 280 -10.78 19.14 22.41
C ALA A 280 -9.25 18.91 22.33
N SER A 281 -8.73 18.79 21.10
CA SER A 281 -7.28 18.71 20.86
C SER A 281 -6.55 19.85 21.57
N ARG A 282 -5.48 19.50 22.28
CA ARG A 282 -4.65 20.44 23.04
C ARG A 282 -3.19 19.97 23.06
N PRO A 283 -2.22 20.89 23.15
CA PRO A 283 -0.83 20.53 23.39
C PRO A 283 -0.67 19.66 24.63
N SER A 284 0.13 18.62 24.54
CA SER A 284 0.55 17.76 25.66
C SER A 284 1.93 17.18 25.38
N THR A 285 2.59 16.61 26.39
CA THR A 285 3.88 15.92 26.23
C THR A 285 3.70 14.42 26.42
N TYR A 286 4.64 13.63 25.90
CA TYR A 286 4.66 12.18 26.16
C TYR A 286 4.59 11.88 27.67
N ASP A 287 5.40 12.55 28.49
CA ASP A 287 5.47 12.30 29.94
C ASP A 287 4.13 12.56 30.63
N ALA A 288 3.43 13.65 30.26
CA ALA A 288 2.12 13.95 30.82
C ALA A 288 1.09 12.87 30.48
N LEU A 289 1.07 12.41 29.22
CA LEU A 289 0.16 11.34 28.78
C LEU A 289 0.49 10.01 29.44
N HIS A 290 1.78 9.69 29.60
CA HIS A 290 2.23 8.49 30.28
C HIS A 290 1.73 8.45 31.73
N THR A 291 1.91 9.53 32.48
CA THR A 291 1.38 9.62 33.86
C THR A 291 -0.13 9.48 33.89
N ILE A 292 -0.86 10.17 33.01
CA ILE A 292 -2.34 10.12 33.00
C ILE A 292 -2.85 8.72 32.64
N TRP A 293 -2.24 8.01 31.70
CA TRP A 293 -2.79 6.76 31.17
C TRP A 293 -2.25 5.50 31.85
N VAL A 294 -0.97 5.48 32.21
CA VAL A 294 -0.31 4.28 32.75
C VAL A 294 -0.41 4.24 34.27
N GLU A 295 -0.18 5.37 34.94
CA GLU A 295 -0.19 5.39 36.42
C GLU A 295 -1.62 5.32 36.96
N SER A 296 -2.64 5.78 36.22
CA SER A 296 -4.04 5.69 36.63
C SER A 296 -4.67 4.30 36.52
N VAL A 297 -4.02 3.37 35.79
CA VAL A 297 -4.53 2.01 35.54
C VAL A 297 -3.79 0.97 36.40
N ASN A 298 -2.63 1.32 36.97
CA ASN A 298 -1.84 0.47 37.86
C ASN A 298 -2.15 0.70 39.36
N VAL A 299 -3.27 1.36 39.69
CA VAL A 299 -3.78 1.58 41.06
C VAL A 299 -5.03 0.74 41.30
#